data_AF-A0A8H7CDL0-F1
#
_entry.id   AF-A0A8H7CDL0-F1
#
_cell.length_a   1.000
_cell.length_b   1.000
_cell.length_c   1.000
_cell.angle_alpha   90.00
_cell.angle_beta   90.00
_cell.angle_gamma   90.00
#
_symmetry.space_group_name_H-M   'P 1'
#
loop_
_entity.id
_entity.type
_entity.pdbx_description
1 polymer ?
#
loop_
_entity_poly.entity_id
_entity_poly.type
_entity_poly.pdbx_seq_one_letter_code
_entity_poly.pdbx_strand_id
1 'polypeptide(L)'
;MPVSFPVATHPAKPYQFTHGRAPHTAPEFFAMACKDQNTKAGEMLQFSLPDANGSTDASGGRNMTARIPNVVPNRNGFVATVLDAYTQDRALVIRPDDVWLAILCQFNFFVNGPGRAELLRANFVAHEGKQELVITAMPATRYTVDFGSIARQMADLVEKNVVDPTLRAWATPDFTTTTQNDRTVSAVMLMATLKQYFDYTVILFGCGIPRVTLEGEKSDWENILDRLEKLKEYGLETTAWYHLLRPVISRFVGAFDDPTNPENVDFWQRVAHFTPGGSGMGNYYTGWISAFTVFDKEGRWIGNELNDQVSVPDPTALTAEQFWKTYETQWMRKDMILDGSPYHRLYRGGIPPGCAEVDILLIDNGVRFDCAMVAGSVGTRVVSSDDKTLSAGGKDDTVSPVLGWWLFVKDENEEKMRAKAKEAAKRRDY
;
A
#
# COMPACT_ATOMS: atom_id res chain seq x y z
N MET A 1 23.31 10.85 5.85
CA MET A 1 22.66 12.12 6.17
C MET A 1 21.31 12.10 5.48
N PRO A 2 20.21 12.29 6.23
CA PRO A 2 18.86 12.30 5.66
C PRO A 2 18.66 13.33 4.55
N VAL A 3 17.73 13.06 3.64
CA VAL A 3 17.33 14.00 2.59
C VAL A 3 15.82 14.27 2.64
N SER A 4 15.43 15.55 2.60
CA SER A 4 14.05 16.03 2.64
C SER A 4 13.74 16.88 1.41
N PHE A 5 12.62 16.63 0.74
CA PHE A 5 12.29 17.33 -0.50
C PHE A 5 10.78 17.49 -0.74
N PRO A 6 10.34 18.59 -1.37
CA PRO A 6 8.94 18.79 -1.74
C PRO A 6 8.56 17.88 -2.93
N VAL A 7 7.31 17.45 -2.98
CA VAL A 7 6.77 16.61 -4.07
C VAL A 7 5.46 17.14 -4.61
N ALA A 8 4.57 17.65 -3.75
CA ALA A 8 3.37 18.39 -4.14
C ALA A 8 3.50 19.88 -3.83
N THR A 9 2.84 20.73 -4.62
CA THR A 9 2.92 22.20 -4.51
C THR A 9 1.96 22.80 -3.49
N HIS A 10 1.18 21.97 -2.78
CA HIS A 10 0.27 22.39 -1.71
C HIS A 10 0.84 22.07 -0.32
N PRO A 11 0.49 22.84 0.73
CA PRO A 11 0.90 22.53 2.09
C PRO A 11 0.32 21.21 2.60
N ALA A 12 0.91 20.70 3.67
CA ALA A 12 0.46 19.51 4.37
C ALA A 12 -0.73 19.78 5.30
N LYS A 13 -1.53 18.73 5.52
CA LYS A 13 -2.73 18.75 6.36
C LYS A 13 -2.48 18.01 7.69
N PRO A 14 -2.74 18.65 8.84
CA PRO A 14 -2.69 18.01 10.15
C PRO A 14 -3.54 16.73 10.25
N TYR A 15 -3.09 15.79 11.08
CA TYR A 15 -3.80 14.54 11.35
C TYR A 15 -5.01 14.79 12.24
N GLN A 16 -6.20 14.59 11.68
CA GLN A 16 -7.45 14.74 12.43
C GLN A 16 -7.73 13.48 13.25
N PHE A 17 -7.16 13.41 14.46
CA PHE A 17 -7.56 12.43 15.46
C PHE A 17 -9.07 12.54 15.72
N THR A 18 -9.75 11.40 15.72
CA THR A 18 -11.17 11.33 16.06
C THR A 18 -11.36 11.78 17.51
N HIS A 19 -11.97 12.95 17.68
CA HIS A 19 -11.99 13.66 18.95
C HIS A 19 -12.59 12.80 20.08
N GLY A 20 -11.89 12.75 21.21
CA GLY A 20 -12.26 11.94 22.38
C GLY A 20 -11.73 10.50 22.38
N ARG A 21 -11.11 10.00 21.30
CA ARG A 21 -10.48 8.67 21.32
C ARG A 21 -9.12 8.73 22.04
N ALA A 22 -9.07 8.18 23.26
CA ALA A 22 -7.82 8.08 24.03
C ALA A 22 -6.78 7.19 23.29
N PRO A 23 -5.46 7.44 23.44
CA PRO A 23 -4.44 6.62 22.79
C PRO A 23 -4.43 5.20 23.32
N HIS A 24 -4.04 4.22 22.50
CA HIS A 24 -4.20 2.80 22.82
C HIS A 24 -3.17 2.28 23.82
N THR A 25 -3.60 1.41 24.74
CA THR A 25 -2.69 0.52 25.48
C THR A 25 -2.10 -0.55 24.57
N ALA A 26 -1.02 -1.22 24.98
CA ALA A 26 -0.37 -2.23 24.15
C ALA A 26 -1.29 -3.40 23.70
N PRO A 27 -2.21 -3.93 24.55
CA PRO A 27 -3.20 -4.92 24.12
C PRO A 27 -4.27 -4.34 23.17
N GLU A 28 -4.79 -3.14 23.44
CA GLU A 28 -5.76 -2.48 22.54
C GLU A 28 -5.15 -2.22 21.15
N PHE A 29 -3.87 -1.86 21.10
CA PHE A 29 -3.12 -1.65 19.87
C PHE A 29 -2.92 -2.96 19.11
N PHE A 30 -2.48 -4.02 19.80
CA PHE A 30 -2.26 -5.35 19.23
C PHE A 30 -3.53 -5.95 18.63
N ALA A 31 -4.68 -5.81 19.32
CA ALA A 31 -5.98 -6.26 18.83
C ALA A 31 -6.42 -5.56 17.52
N MET A 32 -5.95 -4.33 17.26
CA MET A 32 -6.24 -3.58 16.05
C MET A 32 -5.22 -3.83 14.93
N ALA A 33 -3.93 -3.86 15.23
CA ALA A 33 -2.87 -4.06 14.24
C ALA A 33 -2.69 -5.54 13.85
N CYS A 34 -2.63 -6.44 14.83
CA CYS A 34 -2.33 -7.86 14.64
C CYS A 34 -3.56 -8.73 14.92
N LYS A 35 -4.72 -8.30 14.39
CA LYS A 35 -6.03 -8.92 14.68
C LYS A 35 -6.05 -10.43 14.45
N ASP A 36 -5.39 -10.92 13.40
CA ASP A 36 -5.33 -12.35 13.07
C ASP A 36 -4.60 -13.14 14.18
N GLN A 37 -3.49 -12.61 14.69
CA GLN A 37 -2.68 -13.19 15.77
C GLN A 37 -3.29 -13.00 17.16
N ASN A 38 -3.95 -11.87 17.42
CA ASN A 38 -4.62 -11.56 18.69
C ASN A 38 -5.68 -12.61 19.07
N THR A 39 -6.24 -13.35 18.10
CA THR A 39 -7.15 -14.46 18.40
C THR A 39 -6.51 -15.60 19.20
N LYS A 40 -5.18 -15.70 19.25
CA LYS A 40 -4.44 -16.72 20.02
C LYS A 40 -3.97 -16.22 21.39
N ALA A 41 -4.05 -14.91 21.67
CA ALA A 41 -3.33 -14.29 22.76
C ALA A 41 -4.09 -14.37 24.09
N GLY A 42 -3.46 -15.00 25.09
CA GLY A 42 -3.90 -15.01 26.49
C GLY A 42 -3.22 -13.87 27.26
N GLU A 43 -2.07 -14.17 27.87
CA GLU A 43 -1.30 -13.18 28.65
C GLU A 43 -0.22 -12.51 27.81
N MET A 44 -0.26 -11.17 27.70
CA MET A 44 0.80 -10.40 27.04
C MET A 44 1.96 -10.17 28.00
N LEU A 45 3.17 -10.60 27.62
CA LEU A 45 4.36 -10.57 28.48
C LEU A 45 5.22 -9.33 28.23
N GLN A 46 5.49 -8.99 26.96
CA GLN A 46 6.37 -7.87 26.57
C GLN A 46 5.96 -7.25 25.23
N PHE A 47 6.32 -5.99 24.99
CA PHE A 47 6.11 -5.27 23.73
C PHE A 47 7.14 -4.14 23.53
N SER A 48 7.34 -3.70 22.28
CA SER A 48 8.36 -2.68 21.92
C SER A 48 7.88 -1.33 21.38
N LEU A 49 6.56 -1.13 21.18
CA LEU A 49 6.01 0.18 20.75
C LEU A 49 6.35 1.33 21.70
N PRO A 50 6.70 2.53 21.17
CA PRO A 50 7.35 3.60 21.94
C PRO A 50 6.54 4.10 23.14
N ASP A 51 7.25 4.55 24.17
CA ASP A 51 6.65 5.17 25.36
C ASP A 51 6.14 6.60 25.07
N ALA A 52 5.63 7.28 26.11
CA ALA A 52 5.12 8.64 25.98
C ALA A 52 6.17 9.71 25.63
N ASN A 53 7.46 9.39 25.75
CA ASN A 53 8.59 10.24 25.37
C ASN A 53 9.19 9.83 24.00
N GLY A 54 8.62 8.83 23.33
CA GLY A 54 9.13 8.27 22.08
C GLY A 54 10.22 7.20 22.26
N SER A 55 10.58 6.83 23.48
CA SER A 55 11.65 5.87 23.75
C SER A 55 11.26 4.45 23.35
N THR A 56 12.19 3.78 22.66
CA THR A 56 12.08 2.38 22.25
C THR A 56 12.90 1.42 23.10
N ASP A 57 13.60 1.89 24.13
CA ASP A 57 14.41 1.02 24.99
C ASP A 57 13.52 0.05 25.77
N ALA A 58 13.82 -1.25 25.64
CA ALA A 58 13.07 -2.34 26.26
C ALA A 58 13.78 -2.93 27.51
N SER A 59 14.78 -2.21 28.03
CA SER A 59 15.64 -2.63 29.15
C SER A 59 14.94 -2.66 30.51
N GLY A 60 13.72 -2.14 30.62
CA GLY A 60 12.81 -2.32 31.74
C GLY A 60 11.45 -2.82 31.26
N GLY A 61 10.87 -3.80 31.96
CA GLY A 61 9.54 -4.34 31.65
C GLY A 61 8.48 -3.26 31.64
N ARG A 62 7.80 -3.08 30.50
CA ARG A 62 6.91 -1.93 30.28
C ARG A 62 5.53 -2.15 30.88
N ASN A 63 4.98 -1.09 31.47
CA ASN A 63 3.62 -1.11 32.01
C ASN A 63 2.60 -1.35 30.88
N MET A 64 1.89 -2.48 30.93
CA MET A 64 0.87 -2.88 29.96
C MET A 64 -0.30 -1.89 29.86
N THR A 65 -0.57 -1.11 30.92
CA THR A 65 -1.62 -0.08 30.93
C THR A 65 -1.14 1.29 30.43
N ALA A 66 0.14 1.43 30.06
CA ALA A 66 0.63 2.66 29.44
C ALA A 66 -0.03 2.85 28.07
N ARG A 67 -0.52 4.07 27.82
CA ARG A 67 -1.10 4.46 26.53
C ARG A 67 0.01 4.97 25.61
N ILE A 68 0.06 4.47 24.39
CA ILE A 68 1.03 4.81 23.34
C ILE A 68 0.49 6.06 22.63
N PRO A 69 1.04 7.28 22.85
CA PRO A 69 0.52 8.48 22.21
C PRO A 69 0.94 8.54 20.74
N ASN A 70 0.15 9.29 19.96
CA ASN A 70 0.48 9.69 18.58
C ASN A 70 0.76 8.55 17.58
N VAL A 71 0.52 7.28 17.94
CA VAL A 71 0.60 6.14 17.00
C VAL A 71 -0.79 5.57 16.75
N VAL A 72 -1.18 5.52 15.48
CA VAL A 72 -2.42 4.89 15.01
C VAL A 72 -2.12 3.42 14.64
N PRO A 73 -2.80 2.42 15.25
CA PRO A 73 -2.61 1.02 14.89
C PRO A 73 -3.13 0.72 13.49
N ASN A 74 -2.31 0.06 12.66
CA ASN A 74 -2.63 -0.26 11.27
C ASN A 74 -2.20 -1.71 10.96
N ARG A 75 -3.09 -2.49 10.32
CA ARG A 75 -2.82 -3.91 9.99
C ARG A 75 -1.61 -4.11 9.09
N ASN A 76 -1.25 -3.10 8.29
CA ASN A 76 0.01 -3.02 7.57
C ASN A 76 0.53 -1.59 7.72
N GLY A 77 1.42 -1.36 8.69
CA GLY A 77 1.88 -0.03 9.09
C GLY A 77 2.54 0.75 7.95
N PHE A 78 3.40 0.09 7.17
CA PHE A 78 4.12 0.71 6.06
C PHE A 78 3.16 1.15 4.94
N VAL A 79 2.38 0.22 4.38
CA VAL A 79 1.46 0.51 3.27
C VAL A 79 0.38 1.49 3.69
N ALA A 80 -0.17 1.36 4.90
CA ALA A 80 -1.16 2.31 5.41
C ALA A 80 -0.59 3.72 5.62
N THR A 81 0.66 3.85 6.12
CA THR A 81 1.30 5.15 6.29
C THR A 81 1.54 5.85 4.96
N VAL A 82 2.10 5.14 3.98
CA VAL A 82 2.42 5.72 2.67
C VAL A 82 1.14 6.11 1.92
N LEU A 83 0.06 5.31 2.02
CA LEU A 83 -1.25 5.66 1.46
C LEU A 83 -1.95 6.80 2.21
N ASP A 84 -1.85 6.90 3.54
CA ASP A 84 -2.42 8.03 4.30
C ASP A 84 -1.68 9.33 3.97
N ALA A 85 -0.35 9.32 3.91
CA ALA A 85 0.45 10.47 3.51
C ALA A 85 0.08 11.00 2.12
N TYR A 86 -0.06 10.08 1.15
CA TYR A 86 -0.36 10.43 -0.23
C TYR A 86 -1.82 10.84 -0.46
N THR A 87 -2.80 10.24 0.25
CA THR A 87 -4.24 10.53 0.05
C THR A 87 -4.84 11.57 1.00
N GLN A 88 -4.15 11.91 2.09
CA GLN A 88 -4.55 12.94 3.06
C GLN A 88 -3.62 14.15 3.04
N ASP A 89 -2.73 14.25 2.05
CA ASP A 89 -1.76 15.33 1.84
C ASP A 89 -0.90 15.60 3.09
N ARG A 90 -0.16 14.59 3.58
CA ARG A 90 0.73 14.70 4.75
C ARG A 90 2.19 14.49 4.38
N ALA A 91 3.09 15.14 5.10
CA ALA A 91 4.51 14.86 4.94
C ALA A 91 4.84 13.42 5.39
N LEU A 92 5.78 12.79 4.70
CA LEU A 92 6.12 11.39 4.87
C LEU A 92 7.59 11.26 5.28
N VAL A 93 7.86 10.52 6.35
CA VAL A 93 9.21 10.14 6.78
C VAL A 93 9.35 8.62 6.71
N ILE A 94 10.40 8.13 6.07
CA ILE A 94 10.70 6.70 5.92
C ILE A 94 12.17 6.43 6.24
N ARG A 95 12.44 5.35 6.99
CA ARG A 95 13.79 4.82 7.26
C ARG A 95 14.10 3.58 6.42
N PRO A 96 15.38 3.23 6.20
CA PRO A 96 15.77 1.97 5.58
C PRO A 96 15.12 0.74 6.24
N ASP A 97 15.05 0.70 7.58
CA ASP A 97 14.41 -0.39 8.33
C ASP A 97 12.92 -0.57 8.02
N ASP A 98 12.18 0.54 7.86
CA ASP A 98 10.73 0.50 7.61
C ASP A 98 10.42 -0.16 6.26
N VAL A 99 11.30 0.07 5.27
CA VAL A 99 11.22 -0.48 3.91
C VAL A 99 11.74 -1.92 3.89
N TRP A 100 12.90 -2.18 4.49
CA TRP A 100 13.48 -3.53 4.53
C TRP A 100 12.61 -4.52 5.29
N LEU A 101 11.93 -4.10 6.38
CA LEU A 101 11.01 -4.98 7.11
C LEU A 101 9.65 -5.15 6.41
N ALA A 102 9.20 -4.19 5.61
CA ALA A 102 8.06 -4.40 4.71
C ALA A 102 8.38 -5.47 3.65
N ILE A 103 9.60 -5.43 3.07
CA ILE A 103 10.11 -6.46 2.16
C ILE A 103 10.25 -7.80 2.90
N LEU A 104 10.88 -7.84 4.07
CA LEU A 104 11.06 -9.09 4.84
C LEU A 104 9.72 -9.73 5.24
N CYS A 105 8.67 -8.93 5.51
CA CYS A 105 7.33 -9.45 5.77
C CYS A 105 6.72 -10.12 4.52
N GLN A 106 6.89 -9.53 3.33
CA GLN A 106 6.48 -10.17 2.08
C GLN A 106 7.29 -11.44 1.78
N PHE A 107 8.59 -11.46 2.07
CA PHE A 107 9.42 -12.66 1.95
C PHE A 107 9.03 -13.74 2.98
N ASN A 108 8.56 -13.37 4.16
CA ASN A 108 8.00 -14.32 5.14
C ASN A 108 6.72 -14.99 4.61
N PHE A 109 5.79 -14.24 4.01
CA PHE A 109 4.62 -14.84 3.35
C PHE A 109 5.03 -15.69 2.15
N PHE A 110 6.05 -15.29 1.38
CA PHE A 110 6.60 -16.14 0.32
C PHE A 110 7.08 -17.49 0.86
N VAL A 111 8.04 -17.51 1.79
CA VAL A 111 8.64 -18.76 2.31
C VAL A 111 7.60 -19.69 2.95
N ASN A 112 6.59 -19.15 3.62
CA ASN A 112 5.55 -19.93 4.30
C ASN A 112 4.32 -20.24 3.43
N GLY A 113 4.34 -19.91 2.14
CA GLY A 113 3.21 -20.12 1.23
C GLY A 113 2.89 -21.59 0.93
N PRO A 114 1.67 -21.90 0.43
CA PRO A 114 1.27 -23.26 0.08
C PRO A 114 2.24 -23.88 -0.92
N GLY A 115 2.53 -25.16 -0.72
CA GLY A 115 3.55 -25.88 -1.47
C GLY A 115 5.00 -25.51 -1.09
N ARG A 116 5.35 -24.25 -0.82
CA ARG A 116 6.76 -23.75 -0.80
C ARG A 116 7.70 -24.43 0.19
N ALA A 117 7.20 -25.02 1.28
CA ALA A 117 8.00 -25.89 2.16
C ALA A 117 8.57 -27.14 1.45
N GLU A 118 7.89 -27.63 0.42
CA GLU A 118 8.34 -28.72 -0.47
C GLU A 118 8.63 -28.22 -1.90
N LEU A 119 8.17 -27.03 -2.28
CA LEU A 119 8.48 -26.38 -3.57
C LEU A 119 9.93 -25.86 -3.62
N LEU A 120 10.52 -25.53 -2.46
CA LEU A 120 11.99 -25.46 -2.29
C LEU A 120 12.72 -26.81 -2.50
N ARG A 121 11.99 -27.85 -2.96
CA ARG A 121 12.48 -29.13 -3.48
C ARG A 121 11.92 -29.52 -4.87
N ALA A 122 10.72 -29.11 -5.32
CA ALA A 122 10.18 -29.30 -6.69
C ALA A 122 8.92 -28.44 -7.05
N ASN A 123 8.82 -27.89 -8.28
CA ASN A 123 7.99 -26.70 -8.72
C ASN A 123 6.59 -26.92 -9.42
N PHE A 124 5.86 -25.78 -9.65
CA PHE A 124 4.75 -25.49 -10.66
C PHE A 124 3.27 -25.84 -10.26
N VAL A 125 2.09 -25.21 -10.59
CA VAL A 125 1.48 -23.97 -11.25
C VAL A 125 0.09 -23.68 -10.53
N ALA A 126 -1.01 -22.91 -10.83
CA ALA A 126 -1.63 -21.88 -11.76
C ALA A 126 -2.93 -21.29 -11.05
N HIS A 127 -3.96 -20.51 -11.50
CA HIS A 127 -4.50 -19.71 -12.66
C HIS A 127 -5.81 -18.98 -12.14
N GLU A 128 -6.64 -18.08 -12.73
CA GLU A 128 -6.68 -17.04 -13.81
C GLU A 128 -7.73 -15.95 -13.34
N GLY A 129 -7.68 -14.66 -13.75
CA GLY A 129 -8.78 -13.68 -13.54
C GLY A 129 -8.75 -12.36 -14.35
N LYS A 130 -9.84 -11.55 -14.36
CA LYS A 130 -10.06 -10.39 -15.31
C LYS A 130 -10.56 -9.03 -14.73
N GLN A 131 -10.95 -8.07 -15.61
CA GLN A 131 -10.59 -6.63 -15.59
C GLN A 131 -11.74 -5.64 -15.95
N GLU A 132 -11.70 -4.36 -15.50
CA GLU A 132 -12.40 -3.20 -16.16
C GLU A 132 -11.77 -1.79 -15.89
N LEU A 133 -12.45 -0.65 -16.17
CA LEU A 133 -11.87 0.69 -16.47
C LEU A 133 -12.67 1.91 -15.94
N VAL A 134 -12.00 3.03 -15.61
CA VAL A 134 -12.60 4.35 -15.22
C VAL A 134 -11.76 5.53 -15.78
N ILE A 135 -12.22 6.79 -15.60
CA ILE A 135 -11.58 8.04 -16.04
C ILE A 135 -11.38 8.97 -14.83
N THR A 136 -10.22 9.63 -14.77
CA THR A 136 -9.74 10.39 -13.60
C THR A 136 -9.33 11.82 -14.00
N ALA A 137 -9.80 12.84 -13.28
CA ALA A 137 -9.44 14.25 -13.47
C ALA A 137 -8.74 14.80 -12.22
N MET A 138 -7.50 15.27 -12.36
CA MET A 138 -6.64 15.72 -11.26
C MET A 138 -5.78 16.92 -11.68
N PRO A 139 -5.31 17.77 -10.74
CA PRO A 139 -5.57 17.77 -9.29
C PRO A 139 -6.56 18.88 -8.87
N ALA A 140 -7.61 18.56 -8.10
CA ALA A 140 -8.50 19.58 -7.53
C ALA A 140 -9.39 19.09 -6.36
N THR A 141 -9.93 20.05 -5.59
CA THR A 141 -10.92 19.82 -4.52
C THR A 141 -12.30 20.36 -4.90
N ARG A 142 -13.36 20.04 -4.13
CA ARG A 142 -14.71 20.60 -4.36
C ARG A 142 -14.80 22.14 -4.27
N TYR A 143 -13.75 22.80 -3.80
CA TYR A 143 -13.64 24.25 -3.67
C TYR A 143 -12.63 24.88 -4.66
N THR A 144 -11.88 24.06 -5.42
CA THR A 144 -10.81 24.52 -6.32
C THR A 144 -10.88 23.93 -7.72
N VAL A 145 -11.87 23.09 -8.01
CA VAL A 145 -12.06 22.46 -9.33
C VAL A 145 -12.91 23.33 -10.27
N ASP A 146 -12.48 23.51 -11.53
CA ASP A 146 -13.37 23.96 -12.60
C ASP A 146 -14.31 22.80 -12.95
N PHE A 147 -15.42 22.70 -12.22
CA PHE A 147 -16.53 21.78 -12.54
C PHE A 147 -17.05 21.99 -13.98
N GLY A 148 -16.88 23.19 -14.55
CA GLY A 148 -17.19 23.44 -15.95
C GLY A 148 -16.22 22.75 -16.91
N SER A 149 -14.93 22.64 -16.56
CA SER A 149 -13.97 21.84 -17.32
C SER A 149 -14.30 20.36 -17.27
N ILE A 150 -14.68 19.86 -16.10
CA ILE A 150 -15.12 18.46 -15.95
C ILE A 150 -16.40 18.21 -16.76
N ALA A 151 -17.37 19.13 -16.75
CA ALA A 151 -18.59 19.00 -17.55
C ALA A 151 -18.30 18.92 -19.07
N ARG A 152 -17.40 19.79 -19.57
CA ARG A 152 -16.96 19.76 -20.98
C ARG A 152 -16.24 18.45 -21.30
N GLN A 153 -15.30 18.01 -20.46
CA GLN A 153 -14.60 16.73 -20.65
C GLN A 153 -15.53 15.52 -20.62
N MET A 154 -16.56 15.50 -19.76
CA MET A 154 -17.55 14.41 -19.75
C MET A 154 -18.44 14.41 -21.01
N ALA A 155 -18.73 15.57 -21.62
CA ALA A 155 -19.35 15.61 -22.94
C ALA A 155 -18.44 15.02 -24.05
N ASP A 156 -17.13 15.28 -24.00
CA ASP A 156 -16.11 14.68 -24.90
C ASP A 156 -15.95 13.14 -24.74
N LEU A 157 -16.55 12.58 -23.69
CA LEU A 157 -16.54 11.15 -23.36
C LEU A 157 -17.87 10.48 -23.70
N VAL A 158 -18.99 11.20 -23.59
CA VAL A 158 -20.26 10.85 -24.23
C VAL A 158 -20.07 10.70 -25.75
N GLU A 159 -19.39 11.63 -26.41
CA GLU A 159 -19.08 11.57 -27.86
C GLU A 159 -18.38 10.28 -28.29
N LYS A 160 -17.55 9.69 -27.41
CA LYS A 160 -16.81 8.44 -27.69
C LYS A 160 -17.60 7.16 -27.42
N ASN A 161 -18.79 7.27 -26.81
CA ASN A 161 -19.63 6.15 -26.40
C ASN A 161 -21.07 6.25 -26.94
N VAL A 162 -21.36 7.24 -27.78
CA VAL A 162 -22.64 7.41 -28.49
C VAL A 162 -22.43 7.12 -29.99
N VAL A 163 -23.39 6.42 -30.59
CA VAL A 163 -23.31 5.94 -31.99
C VAL A 163 -23.35 7.08 -33.03
N ASP A 164 -23.94 8.22 -32.67
CA ASP A 164 -23.94 9.45 -33.48
C ASP A 164 -22.80 10.39 -33.06
N PRO A 165 -21.72 10.52 -33.86
CA PRO A 165 -20.61 11.42 -33.57
C PRO A 165 -20.96 12.90 -33.77
N THR A 166 -22.12 13.23 -34.38
CA THR A 166 -22.55 14.61 -34.60
C THR A 166 -23.31 15.21 -33.41
N LEU A 167 -23.81 14.36 -32.50
CA LEU A 167 -24.67 14.78 -31.38
C LEU A 167 -24.00 15.84 -30.48
N ARG A 168 -22.71 15.71 -30.19
CA ARG A 168 -21.97 16.70 -29.39
C ARG A 168 -21.79 18.02 -30.13
N ALA A 169 -21.48 17.99 -31.43
CA ALA A 169 -21.35 19.18 -32.25
C ALA A 169 -22.69 19.93 -32.40
N TRP A 170 -23.80 19.19 -32.51
CA TRP A 170 -25.15 19.75 -32.52
C TRP A 170 -25.58 20.33 -31.16
N ALA A 171 -25.21 19.70 -30.05
CA ALA A 171 -25.56 20.15 -28.70
C ALA A 171 -24.69 21.32 -28.19
N THR A 172 -23.47 21.50 -28.74
CA THR A 172 -22.51 22.53 -28.31
C THR A 172 -22.68 23.82 -29.12
N PRO A 173 -23.07 24.96 -28.50
CA PRO A 173 -23.26 26.21 -29.23
C PRO A 173 -21.94 26.79 -29.76
N ASP A 174 -22.01 27.35 -30.97
CA ASP A 174 -20.90 28.00 -31.68
C ASP A 174 -21.25 29.42 -32.18
N PHE A 175 -22.45 29.92 -31.90
CA PHE A 175 -22.93 31.26 -32.29
C PHE A 175 -21.94 32.37 -31.92
N THR A 176 -21.96 33.48 -32.67
CA THR A 176 -21.04 34.63 -32.52
C THR A 176 -21.06 35.31 -31.14
N THR A 177 -22.09 35.07 -30.33
CA THR A 177 -22.23 35.56 -28.94
C THR A 177 -21.85 34.53 -27.87
N THR A 178 -21.48 33.30 -28.24
CA THR A 178 -21.30 32.17 -27.32
C THR A 178 -20.06 32.36 -26.44
N THR A 179 -20.26 32.35 -25.12
CA THR A 179 -19.16 32.40 -24.14
C THR A 179 -18.74 31.00 -23.69
N GLN A 180 -17.61 30.93 -22.97
CA GLN A 180 -17.16 29.68 -22.34
C GLN A 180 -18.13 29.18 -21.25
N ASN A 181 -18.92 30.07 -20.65
CA ASN A 181 -20.01 29.69 -19.74
C ASN A 181 -21.13 28.96 -20.49
N ASP A 182 -21.52 29.44 -21.66
CA ASP A 182 -22.65 28.87 -22.41
C ASP A 182 -22.33 27.48 -22.97
N ARG A 183 -21.09 27.26 -23.42
CA ARG A 183 -20.56 25.92 -23.74
C ARG A 183 -20.54 24.99 -22.54
N THR A 184 -20.33 25.53 -21.35
CA THR A 184 -20.34 24.76 -20.09
C THR A 184 -21.76 24.36 -19.71
N VAL A 185 -22.71 25.29 -19.77
CA VAL A 185 -24.14 25.03 -19.54
C VAL A 185 -24.68 24.01 -20.55
N SER A 186 -24.31 24.13 -21.82
CA SER A 186 -24.61 23.14 -22.87
C SER A 186 -24.08 21.75 -22.52
N ALA A 187 -22.81 21.62 -22.13
CA ALA A 187 -22.23 20.33 -21.74
C ALA A 187 -22.95 19.70 -20.54
N VAL A 188 -23.33 20.49 -19.53
CA VAL A 188 -24.16 20.04 -18.40
C VAL A 188 -25.56 19.61 -18.86
N MET A 189 -26.18 20.33 -19.79
CA MET A 189 -27.48 19.97 -20.35
C MET A 189 -27.44 18.69 -21.21
N LEU A 190 -26.36 18.44 -21.95
CA LEU A 190 -26.15 17.20 -22.70
C LEU A 190 -26.05 16.00 -21.74
N MET A 191 -25.24 16.10 -20.68
CA MET A 191 -25.17 15.07 -19.65
C MET A 191 -26.53 14.84 -18.97
N ALA A 192 -27.22 15.92 -18.59
CA ALA A 192 -28.54 15.86 -17.96
C ALA A 192 -29.64 15.27 -18.87
N THR A 193 -29.49 15.36 -20.19
CA THR A 193 -30.34 14.72 -21.20
C THR A 193 -30.06 13.21 -21.27
N LEU A 194 -28.80 12.79 -21.18
CA LEU A 194 -28.37 11.40 -21.38
C LEU A 194 -28.24 10.57 -20.09
N LYS A 195 -28.59 11.13 -18.93
CA LYS A 195 -28.52 10.51 -17.58
C LYS A 195 -29.36 9.23 -17.35
N GLN A 196 -30.10 8.74 -18.35
CA GLN A 196 -30.74 7.42 -18.29
C GLN A 196 -29.90 6.33 -18.99
N TYR A 197 -28.80 6.71 -19.62
CA TYR A 197 -27.89 5.83 -20.37
C TYR A 197 -26.46 5.82 -19.80
N PHE A 198 -26.10 6.82 -18.99
CA PHE A 198 -24.77 6.95 -18.37
C PHE A 198 -24.88 7.44 -16.91
N ASP A 199 -24.15 6.79 -16.01
CA ASP A 199 -23.98 7.22 -14.61
C ASP A 199 -22.74 8.12 -14.45
N TYR A 200 -22.96 9.39 -14.13
CA TYR A 200 -21.89 10.40 -14.00
C TYR A 200 -21.33 10.47 -12.57
N THR A 201 -20.31 9.66 -12.29
CA THR A 201 -19.63 9.67 -10.97
C THR A 201 -18.37 10.54 -10.99
N VAL A 202 -18.32 11.56 -10.13
CA VAL A 202 -17.13 12.39 -9.89
C VAL A 202 -16.63 12.14 -8.47
N ILE A 203 -15.45 11.52 -8.34
CA ILE A 203 -14.77 11.31 -7.04
C ILE A 203 -13.56 12.23 -6.98
N LEU A 204 -13.41 12.95 -5.86
CA LEU A 204 -12.35 13.93 -5.63
C LEU A 204 -11.44 13.45 -4.50
N PHE A 205 -10.15 13.33 -4.77
CA PHE A 205 -9.12 13.00 -3.80
C PHE A 205 -8.05 14.10 -3.73
N GLY A 206 -7.48 14.33 -2.55
CA GLY A 206 -6.11 14.84 -2.47
C GLY A 206 -5.18 13.69 -2.86
N CYS A 207 -4.26 13.95 -3.79
CA CYS A 207 -3.23 13.00 -4.18
C CYS A 207 -1.93 13.77 -4.34
N GLY A 208 -1.01 13.58 -3.42
CA GLY A 208 0.28 14.25 -3.43
C GLY A 208 0.86 14.31 -2.03
N ILE A 209 1.99 13.64 -1.83
CA ILE A 209 2.79 13.84 -0.62
C ILE A 209 3.38 15.26 -0.71
N PRO A 210 3.15 16.17 0.25
CA PRO A 210 3.70 17.53 0.19
C PRO A 210 5.22 17.54 0.31
N ARG A 211 5.76 16.78 1.28
CA ARG A 211 7.19 16.62 1.53
C ARG A 211 7.50 15.16 1.86
N VAL A 212 8.52 14.60 1.22
CA VAL A 212 9.12 13.31 1.57
C VAL A 212 10.40 13.57 2.37
N THR A 213 10.75 12.65 3.26
CA THR A 213 12.04 12.59 3.94
C THR A 213 12.51 11.15 4.02
N LEU A 214 13.71 10.89 3.48
CA LEU A 214 14.40 9.61 3.61
C LEU A 214 15.47 9.76 4.66
N GLU A 215 15.35 9.00 5.74
CA GLU A 215 16.34 8.95 6.82
C GLU A 215 17.50 7.99 6.48
N GLY A 216 18.50 7.94 7.36
CA GLY A 216 19.73 7.15 7.16
C GLY A 216 20.77 7.84 6.27
N GLU A 217 21.54 7.03 5.57
CA GLU A 217 22.54 7.43 4.57
C GLU A 217 22.26 6.75 3.22
N LYS A 218 22.74 7.34 2.12
CA LYS A 218 22.57 6.78 0.77
C LYS A 218 23.03 5.32 0.68
N SER A 219 24.13 4.99 1.38
CA SER A 219 24.69 3.64 1.50
C SER A 219 23.74 2.62 2.12
N ASP A 220 22.81 3.02 2.98
CA ASP A 220 21.80 2.11 3.55
C ASP A 220 20.78 1.70 2.49
N TRP A 221 20.40 2.66 1.64
CA TRP A 221 19.47 2.47 0.53
C TRP A 221 20.11 1.69 -0.63
N GLU A 222 21.40 1.93 -0.90
CA GLU A 222 22.22 1.11 -1.81
C GLU A 222 22.36 -0.33 -1.27
N ASN A 223 22.55 -0.50 0.05
CA ASN A 223 22.61 -1.83 0.66
C ASN A 223 21.26 -2.59 0.62
N ILE A 224 20.12 -1.88 0.51
CA ILE A 224 18.83 -2.52 0.21
C ILE A 224 18.82 -3.04 -1.23
N LEU A 225 19.30 -2.27 -2.22
CA LEU A 225 19.40 -2.74 -3.62
C LEU A 225 20.25 -4.01 -3.74
N ASP A 226 21.42 -4.05 -3.10
CA ASP A 226 22.31 -5.22 -3.09
C ASP A 226 21.60 -6.48 -2.53
N ARG A 227 20.74 -6.30 -1.52
CA ARG A 227 19.95 -7.40 -0.93
C ARG A 227 18.80 -7.86 -1.83
N LEU A 228 18.28 -7.02 -2.73
CA LEU A 228 17.21 -7.41 -3.65
C LEU A 228 17.69 -8.47 -4.66
N GLU A 229 18.97 -8.46 -5.05
CA GLU A 229 19.54 -9.45 -5.96
C GLU A 229 19.30 -10.89 -5.49
N LYS A 230 19.37 -11.12 -4.16
CA LYS A 230 19.12 -12.43 -3.54
C LYS A 230 17.69 -12.96 -3.76
N LEU A 231 16.71 -12.12 -4.10
CA LEU A 231 15.36 -12.58 -4.42
C LEU A 231 15.34 -13.48 -5.68
N LYS A 232 16.27 -13.28 -6.63
CA LYS A 232 16.38 -14.09 -7.85
C LYS A 232 16.67 -15.57 -7.58
N GLU A 233 17.31 -15.89 -6.44
CA GLU A 233 17.67 -17.25 -6.05
C GLU A 233 16.46 -18.17 -5.79
N TYR A 234 15.27 -17.61 -5.52
CA TYR A 234 14.09 -18.38 -5.08
C TYR A 234 13.03 -18.62 -6.18
N GLY A 235 13.32 -18.30 -7.44
CA GLY A 235 12.48 -18.64 -8.59
C GLY A 235 11.70 -17.47 -9.21
N LEU A 236 10.65 -17.80 -9.95
CA LEU A 236 10.01 -16.86 -10.89
C LEU A 236 9.23 -15.73 -10.19
N GLU A 237 8.43 -16.06 -9.18
CA GLU A 237 7.66 -15.07 -8.39
C GLU A 237 8.57 -14.04 -7.73
N THR A 238 9.70 -14.48 -7.16
CA THR A 238 10.64 -13.58 -6.48
C THR A 238 11.55 -12.82 -7.44
N THR A 239 11.80 -13.36 -8.65
CA THR A 239 12.47 -12.62 -9.73
C THR A 239 11.55 -11.52 -10.29
N ALA A 240 10.27 -11.82 -10.53
CA ALA A 240 9.24 -10.82 -10.87
C ALA A 240 9.17 -9.72 -9.81
N TRP A 241 9.18 -10.10 -8.53
CA TRP A 241 9.18 -9.16 -7.41
C TRP A 241 10.45 -8.30 -7.33
N TYR A 242 11.63 -8.84 -7.60
CA TYR A 242 12.86 -8.05 -7.76
C TYR A 242 12.68 -6.97 -8.83
N HIS A 243 12.08 -7.29 -9.98
CA HIS A 243 11.81 -6.31 -11.03
C HIS A 243 10.76 -5.26 -10.61
N LEU A 244 9.85 -5.56 -9.68
CA LEU A 244 8.95 -4.56 -9.07
C LEU A 244 9.64 -3.68 -8.02
N LEU A 245 10.50 -4.24 -7.16
CA LEU A 245 11.16 -3.47 -6.09
C LEU A 245 12.32 -2.60 -6.59
N ARG A 246 13.13 -3.10 -7.53
CA ARG A 246 14.36 -2.44 -7.95
C ARG A 246 14.15 -1.00 -8.44
N PRO A 247 13.15 -0.66 -9.28
CA PRO A 247 12.91 0.72 -9.71
C PRO A 247 12.60 1.65 -8.53
N VAL A 248 11.78 1.18 -7.58
CA VAL A 248 11.35 1.95 -6.40
C VAL A 248 12.55 2.32 -5.52
N ILE A 249 13.37 1.33 -5.16
CA ILE A 249 14.55 1.59 -4.31
C ILE A 249 15.64 2.35 -5.09
N SER A 250 15.75 2.17 -6.41
CA SER A 250 16.66 2.96 -7.26
C SER A 250 16.30 4.46 -7.24
N ARG A 251 15.00 4.80 -7.24
CA ARG A 251 14.54 6.18 -7.08
C ARG A 251 14.73 6.70 -5.66
N PHE A 252 14.62 5.86 -4.63
CA PHE A 252 14.97 6.25 -3.25
C PHE A 252 16.46 6.59 -3.11
N VAL A 253 17.36 5.81 -3.73
CA VAL A 253 18.81 6.11 -3.79
C VAL A 253 19.08 7.39 -4.59
N GLY A 254 18.48 7.54 -5.77
CA GLY A 254 18.65 8.71 -6.63
C GLY A 254 18.18 10.03 -6.01
N ALA A 255 17.20 9.96 -5.09
CA ALA A 255 16.72 11.13 -4.33
C ALA A 255 17.78 11.72 -3.37
N PHE A 256 18.90 11.04 -3.10
CA PHE A 256 20.05 11.63 -2.39
C PHE A 256 20.98 12.43 -3.32
N ASP A 257 20.99 12.14 -4.62
CA ASP A 257 21.84 12.83 -5.61
C ASP A 257 21.12 14.04 -6.24
N ASP A 258 19.86 13.87 -6.65
CA ASP A 258 19.00 14.94 -7.16
C ASP A 258 17.56 14.82 -6.57
N PRO A 259 17.35 15.23 -5.31
CA PRO A 259 16.06 15.17 -4.64
C PRO A 259 14.95 15.94 -5.37
N THR A 260 15.30 17.01 -6.08
CA THR A 260 14.37 17.91 -6.77
C THR A 260 14.12 17.56 -8.23
N ASN A 261 14.69 16.46 -8.72
CA ASN A 261 14.53 16.04 -10.11
C ASN A 261 13.05 15.88 -10.47
N PRO A 262 12.58 16.41 -11.62
CA PRO A 262 11.21 16.22 -12.08
C PRO A 262 10.77 14.75 -12.16
N GLU A 263 11.67 13.82 -12.50
CA GLU A 263 11.37 12.38 -12.50
C GLU A 263 11.24 11.80 -11.09
N ASN A 264 12.00 12.30 -10.10
CA ASN A 264 11.84 11.89 -8.71
C ASN A 264 10.48 12.39 -8.19
N VAL A 265 10.14 13.66 -8.46
CA VAL A 265 8.85 14.25 -8.08
C VAL A 265 7.67 13.49 -8.72
N ASP A 266 7.73 13.19 -10.03
CA ASP A 266 6.74 12.37 -10.73
C ASP A 266 6.63 10.95 -10.14
N PHE A 267 7.76 10.31 -9.81
CA PHE A 267 7.77 9.00 -9.13
C PHE A 267 7.04 9.05 -7.77
N TRP A 268 7.26 10.06 -6.94
CA TRP A 268 6.54 10.22 -5.67
C TRP A 268 5.08 10.68 -5.84
N GLN A 269 4.69 11.18 -7.02
CA GLN A 269 3.29 11.37 -7.41
C GLN A 269 2.63 10.08 -7.92
N ARG A 270 3.38 8.99 -8.13
CA ARG A 270 2.88 7.67 -8.59
C ARG A 270 2.84 6.60 -7.50
N VAL A 271 2.75 7.02 -6.23
CA VAL A 271 2.58 6.14 -5.06
C VAL A 271 1.37 5.22 -5.22
N ALA A 272 0.21 5.80 -5.56
CA ALA A 272 -1.05 5.10 -5.78
C ALA A 272 -2.04 5.93 -6.61
N HIS A 273 -2.44 5.44 -7.77
CA HIS A 273 -3.63 5.89 -8.49
C HIS A 273 -4.82 5.11 -7.96
N PHE A 274 -5.84 5.80 -7.43
CA PHE A 274 -7.10 5.16 -7.05
C PHE A 274 -8.00 5.05 -8.28
N THR A 275 -8.49 3.85 -8.56
CA THR A 275 -9.50 3.61 -9.60
C THR A 275 -10.77 3.09 -8.93
N PRO A 276 -11.92 3.77 -9.11
CA PRO A 276 -13.20 3.27 -8.63
C PRO A 276 -13.53 1.90 -9.24
N GLY A 277 -14.21 1.06 -8.48
CA GLY A 277 -14.90 -0.11 -9.03
C GLY A 277 -16.26 0.30 -9.58
N GLY A 278 -16.67 -0.28 -10.71
CA GLY A 278 -18.06 -0.23 -11.17
C GLY A 278 -19.00 -1.00 -10.23
N SER A 279 -20.32 -0.92 -10.45
CA SER A 279 -21.33 -1.58 -9.61
C SER A 279 -21.11 -3.10 -9.49
N GLY A 280 -20.56 -3.54 -8.36
CA GLY A 280 -20.21 -4.94 -8.06
C GLY A 280 -18.71 -5.25 -8.06
N MET A 281 -17.87 -4.37 -8.62
CA MET A 281 -16.41 -4.46 -8.54
C MET A 281 -15.88 -3.65 -7.34
N GLY A 282 -14.87 -4.17 -6.64
CA GLY A 282 -14.25 -3.46 -5.53
C GLY A 282 -13.31 -2.34 -5.99
N ASN A 283 -13.19 -1.25 -5.22
CA ASN A 283 -12.24 -0.16 -5.48
C ASN A 283 -10.78 -0.62 -5.38
N TYR A 284 -9.93 -0.22 -6.33
CA TYR A 284 -8.54 -0.66 -6.41
C TYR A 284 -7.52 0.49 -6.51
N TYR A 285 -6.27 0.19 -6.17
CA TYR A 285 -5.12 1.08 -6.29
C TYR A 285 -4.10 0.50 -7.28
N THR A 286 -3.49 1.33 -8.14
CA THR A 286 -2.35 0.98 -8.99
C THR A 286 -1.21 1.96 -8.73
N GLY A 287 -0.04 1.47 -8.32
CA GLY A 287 1.02 2.38 -7.84
C GLY A 287 2.26 1.63 -7.43
N TRP A 288 3.39 2.32 -7.29
CA TRP A 288 4.64 1.64 -6.89
C TRP A 288 4.55 0.98 -5.51
N ILE A 289 3.62 1.42 -4.66
CA ILE A 289 3.37 0.81 -3.35
C ILE A 289 2.98 -0.68 -3.45
N SER A 290 2.49 -1.16 -4.60
CA SER A 290 2.13 -2.58 -4.78
C SER A 290 3.32 -3.53 -4.80
N ALA A 291 4.54 -3.03 -5.05
CA ALA A 291 5.77 -3.81 -4.86
C ALA A 291 5.98 -4.29 -3.40
N PHE A 292 5.28 -3.70 -2.42
CA PHE A 292 5.29 -4.12 -1.02
C PHE A 292 4.11 -5.05 -0.64
N THR A 293 3.30 -5.46 -1.63
CA THR A 293 2.13 -6.34 -1.48
C THR A 293 1.96 -7.23 -2.72
N VAL A 294 2.93 -8.11 -2.94
CA VAL A 294 2.98 -9.10 -4.04
C VAL A 294 2.52 -10.50 -3.63
N PHE A 295 2.48 -10.78 -2.32
CA PHE A 295 1.94 -12.02 -1.76
C PHE A 295 0.80 -11.71 -0.80
N ASP A 296 -0.26 -12.53 -0.81
CA ASP A 296 -1.31 -12.47 0.19
C ASP A 296 -0.86 -13.05 1.55
N LYS A 297 -1.75 -13.05 2.55
CA LYS A 297 -1.44 -13.55 3.90
C LYS A 297 -1.27 -15.08 3.96
N GLU A 298 -1.74 -15.80 2.95
CA GLU A 298 -1.49 -17.22 2.73
C GLU A 298 -0.20 -17.44 1.93
N GLY A 299 0.46 -16.40 1.44
CA GLY A 299 1.69 -16.46 0.63
C GLY A 299 1.48 -16.60 -0.87
N ARG A 300 0.24 -16.66 -1.38
CA ARG A 300 -0.02 -16.80 -2.82
C ARG A 300 0.34 -15.51 -3.55
N TRP A 301 0.92 -15.62 -4.75
CA TRP A 301 1.20 -14.46 -5.60
C TRP A 301 -0.09 -13.73 -5.99
N ILE A 302 -0.08 -12.41 -5.84
CA ILE A 302 -1.16 -11.49 -6.20
C ILE A 302 -0.69 -10.39 -7.17
N GLY A 303 0.53 -10.50 -7.69
CA GLY A 303 1.03 -9.65 -8.78
C GLY A 303 0.42 -10.02 -10.14
N ASN A 304 0.92 -9.43 -11.23
CA ASN A 304 0.51 -9.80 -12.58
C ASN A 304 0.81 -11.29 -12.84
N GLU A 305 -0.08 -11.99 -13.53
CA GLU A 305 0.01 -13.44 -13.74
C GLU A 305 1.29 -13.84 -14.51
N LEU A 306 1.97 -14.88 -14.00
CA LEU A 306 3.28 -15.31 -14.49
C LEU A 306 3.20 -16.63 -15.28
N ASN A 307 3.99 -16.71 -16.35
CA ASN A 307 4.06 -17.84 -17.28
C ASN A 307 5.27 -18.75 -16.98
N ASP A 308 5.14 -19.65 -16.01
CA ASP A 308 6.21 -20.59 -15.63
C ASP A 308 6.44 -21.74 -16.62
N GLN A 309 5.60 -21.87 -17.66
CA GLN A 309 5.77 -22.83 -18.74
C GLN A 309 6.93 -22.46 -19.68
N VAL A 310 7.49 -21.26 -19.53
CA VAL A 310 8.65 -20.77 -20.29
C VAL A 310 9.92 -20.96 -19.46
N SER A 311 10.77 -21.91 -19.84
CA SER A 311 12.03 -22.19 -19.13
C SER A 311 13.27 -21.50 -19.73
N VAL A 312 13.11 -20.78 -20.85
CA VAL A 312 14.19 -20.11 -21.59
C VAL A 312 13.65 -18.81 -22.22
N PRO A 313 14.38 -17.69 -22.18
CA PRO A 313 15.67 -17.45 -21.50
C PRO A 313 15.56 -17.42 -19.97
N ASP A 314 16.68 -17.67 -19.28
CA ASP A 314 16.80 -17.62 -17.81
C ASP A 314 16.25 -16.30 -17.24
N PRO A 315 15.23 -16.32 -16.37
CA PRO A 315 14.58 -15.11 -15.86
C PRO A 315 15.52 -14.20 -15.08
N THR A 316 16.56 -14.75 -14.44
CA THR A 316 17.46 -13.99 -13.55
C THR A 316 18.43 -13.08 -14.32
N ALA A 317 18.66 -13.39 -15.60
CA ALA A 317 19.58 -12.68 -16.49
C ALA A 317 18.91 -11.58 -17.35
N LEU A 318 17.60 -11.39 -17.23
CA LEU A 318 16.82 -10.47 -18.07
C LEU A 318 16.80 -9.03 -17.54
N THR A 319 16.63 -8.06 -18.45
CA THR A 319 16.13 -6.74 -18.07
C THR A 319 14.65 -6.82 -17.68
N ALA A 320 14.13 -5.84 -16.94
CA ALA A 320 12.71 -5.83 -16.55
C ALA A 320 11.78 -5.91 -17.79
N GLU A 321 12.04 -5.12 -18.83
CA GLU A 321 11.25 -5.16 -20.07
C GLU A 321 11.27 -6.55 -20.74
N GLN A 322 12.44 -7.20 -20.79
CA GLN A 322 12.58 -8.56 -21.33
C GLN A 322 11.86 -9.59 -20.45
N PHE A 323 11.98 -9.48 -19.13
CA PHE A 323 11.33 -10.35 -18.16
C PHE A 323 9.82 -10.32 -18.36
N TRP A 324 9.17 -9.15 -18.23
CA TRP A 324 7.71 -9.05 -18.35
C TRP A 324 7.20 -9.42 -19.75
N LYS A 325 7.96 -9.13 -20.80
CA LYS A 325 7.61 -9.55 -22.17
C LYS A 325 7.62 -11.07 -22.39
N THR A 326 8.44 -11.81 -21.64
CA THR A 326 8.55 -13.27 -21.72
C THR A 326 7.65 -13.98 -20.72
N TYR A 327 7.53 -13.43 -19.51
CA TYR A 327 7.00 -14.11 -18.33
C TYR A 327 5.63 -13.63 -17.85
N GLU A 328 5.00 -12.62 -18.46
CA GLU A 328 3.65 -12.18 -18.12
C GLU A 328 2.62 -12.86 -19.05
N THR A 329 1.60 -13.54 -18.49
CA THR A 329 0.56 -14.20 -19.33
C THR A 329 -0.47 -13.21 -19.86
N GLN A 330 -0.82 -12.19 -19.08
CA GLN A 330 -2.01 -11.37 -19.31
C GLN A 330 -1.71 -9.91 -19.70
N TRP A 331 -2.35 -9.48 -20.78
CA TRP A 331 -2.45 -8.08 -21.21
C TRP A 331 -3.55 -7.32 -20.44
N MET A 332 -3.59 -7.46 -19.11
CA MET A 332 -4.36 -6.52 -18.28
C MET A 332 -3.84 -5.10 -18.50
N ARG A 333 -4.69 -4.09 -18.32
CA ARG A 333 -4.27 -2.69 -18.50
C ARG A 333 -3.10 -2.37 -17.56
N LYS A 334 -1.96 -2.06 -18.17
CA LYS A 334 -0.76 -1.56 -17.51
C LYS A 334 -0.96 -0.08 -17.18
N ASP A 335 -1.88 0.20 -16.24
CA ASP A 335 -2.23 1.56 -15.81
C ASP A 335 -1.04 2.30 -15.18
N MET A 336 -0.02 1.57 -14.71
CA MET A 336 1.29 2.10 -14.34
C MET A 336 2.42 1.17 -14.80
N ILE A 337 3.46 1.76 -15.39
CA ILE A 337 4.76 1.14 -15.67
C ILE A 337 5.85 2.06 -15.11
N LEU A 338 6.88 1.49 -14.47
CA LEU A 338 8.10 2.19 -14.06
C LEU A 338 9.32 1.34 -14.45
N ASP A 339 10.27 1.94 -15.18
CA ASP A 339 11.50 1.31 -15.67
C ASP A 339 11.29 -0.06 -16.36
N GLY A 340 10.19 -0.19 -17.11
CA GLY A 340 9.79 -1.41 -17.83
C GLY A 340 8.92 -2.39 -17.03
N SER A 341 8.79 -2.21 -15.71
CA SER A 341 7.96 -3.06 -14.85
C SER A 341 6.51 -2.57 -14.74
N PRO A 342 5.49 -3.38 -15.07
CA PRO A 342 4.07 -3.08 -14.85
C PRO A 342 3.66 -3.39 -13.40
N TYR A 343 2.91 -2.48 -12.78
CA TYR A 343 2.49 -2.63 -11.38
C TYR A 343 1.03 -3.10 -11.29
N HIS A 344 0.78 -4.12 -10.49
CA HIS A 344 -0.53 -4.76 -10.36
C HIS A 344 -1.55 -3.91 -9.60
N ARG A 345 -2.83 -4.26 -9.80
CA ARG A 345 -3.99 -3.65 -9.13
C ARG A 345 -4.18 -4.27 -7.73
N LEU A 346 -4.24 -3.43 -6.70
CA LEU A 346 -4.53 -3.84 -5.32
C LEU A 346 -5.96 -3.53 -4.92
N TYR A 347 -6.72 -4.52 -4.46
CA TYR A 347 -7.94 -4.27 -3.71
C TYR A 347 -7.60 -3.86 -2.26
N ARG A 348 -8.30 -2.87 -1.67
CA ARG A 348 -8.02 -2.39 -0.31
C ARG A 348 -8.09 -3.49 0.76
N GLY A 349 -8.99 -4.46 0.59
CA GLY A 349 -9.12 -5.63 1.48
C GLY A 349 -8.12 -6.76 1.21
N GLY A 350 -7.39 -6.70 0.09
CA GLY A 350 -6.36 -7.67 -0.29
C GLY A 350 -4.98 -7.38 0.31
N ILE A 351 -4.80 -6.21 0.94
CA ILE A 351 -3.53 -5.85 1.60
C ILE A 351 -3.26 -6.83 2.76
N PRO A 352 -2.15 -7.59 2.73
CA PRO A 352 -1.79 -8.54 3.79
C PRO A 352 -1.36 -7.82 5.08
N PRO A 353 -1.28 -8.51 6.23
CA PRO A 353 -0.66 -7.95 7.43
C PRO A 353 0.75 -7.44 7.16
N GLY A 354 1.18 -6.42 7.88
CA GLY A 354 2.58 -5.96 7.91
C GLY A 354 3.43 -6.70 8.94
N CYS A 355 2.93 -7.81 9.51
CA CYS A 355 3.57 -8.56 10.58
C CYS A 355 3.54 -10.09 10.38
N ALA A 356 4.56 -10.75 10.93
CA ALA A 356 4.71 -12.20 11.00
C ALA A 356 4.65 -12.68 12.46
N GLU A 357 4.47 -13.98 12.66
CA GLU A 357 4.38 -14.65 13.96
C GLU A 357 5.37 -15.83 14.02
N VAL A 358 5.92 -16.12 15.20
CA VAL A 358 6.69 -17.33 15.49
C VAL A 358 6.29 -17.91 16.85
N ASP A 359 6.12 -19.23 16.92
CA ASP A 359 5.85 -19.96 18.15
C ASP A 359 7.13 -20.10 18.99
N ILE A 360 7.02 -19.93 20.31
CA ILE A 360 8.14 -19.98 21.26
C ILE A 360 7.74 -20.81 22.48
N LEU A 361 8.47 -21.88 22.78
CA LEU A 361 8.38 -22.56 24.07
C LEU A 361 9.24 -21.82 25.09
N LEU A 362 8.61 -21.02 25.95
CA LEU A 362 9.29 -20.36 27.07
C LEU A 362 9.43 -21.34 28.23
N ILE A 363 10.60 -21.37 28.87
CA ILE A 363 10.85 -22.13 30.10
C ILE A 363 11.32 -21.15 31.18
N ASP A 364 10.41 -20.77 32.07
CA ASP A 364 10.70 -19.88 33.20
C ASP A 364 10.73 -20.69 34.50
N ASN A 365 11.86 -20.68 35.21
CA ASN A 365 12.11 -21.41 36.46
C ASN A 365 11.71 -22.91 36.41
N GLY A 366 11.72 -23.53 35.22
CA GLY A 366 11.34 -24.92 34.97
C GLY A 366 9.86 -25.13 34.58
N VAL A 367 9.01 -24.12 34.73
CA VAL A 367 7.64 -24.09 34.21
C VAL A 367 7.68 -23.81 32.71
N ARG A 368 6.83 -24.49 31.94
CA ARG A 368 6.72 -24.33 30.48
C ARG A 368 5.51 -23.46 30.14
N PHE A 369 5.70 -22.55 29.19
CA PHE A 369 4.65 -21.71 28.61
C PHE A 369 4.73 -21.78 27.09
N ASP A 370 3.63 -22.15 26.45
CA ASP A 370 3.50 -22.09 24.99
C ASP A 370 3.15 -20.66 24.60
N CYS A 371 4.15 -19.95 24.09
CA CYS A 371 4.08 -18.54 23.70
C CYS A 371 4.08 -18.38 22.19
N ALA A 372 3.73 -17.18 21.73
CA ALA A 372 4.04 -16.70 20.40
C ALA A 372 4.63 -15.29 20.46
N MET A 373 5.52 -14.98 19.52
CA MET A 373 6.08 -13.66 19.30
C MET A 373 5.64 -13.14 17.94
N VAL A 374 5.17 -11.89 17.88
CA VAL A 374 4.71 -11.22 16.65
C VAL A 374 5.56 -9.99 16.43
N ALA A 375 6.00 -9.76 15.19
CA ALA A 375 6.81 -8.61 14.83
C ALA A 375 6.48 -8.08 13.42
N GLY A 376 6.60 -6.76 13.20
CA GLY A 376 6.47 -6.16 11.88
C GLY A 376 6.15 -4.67 11.89
N SER A 377 5.67 -4.16 10.77
CA SER A 377 5.16 -2.79 10.60
C SER A 377 3.67 -2.74 10.90
N VAL A 378 3.30 -2.02 11.97
CA VAL A 378 2.05 -2.21 12.73
C VAL A 378 1.32 -0.91 13.08
N GLY A 379 1.87 0.24 12.69
CA GLY A 379 1.22 1.52 12.92
C GLY A 379 1.77 2.66 12.10
N THR A 380 1.16 3.82 12.30
CA THR A 380 1.55 5.12 11.75
C THR A 380 1.76 6.09 12.91
N ARG A 381 2.99 6.56 13.11
CA ARG A 381 3.31 7.62 14.08
C ARG A 381 3.08 8.95 13.42
N VAL A 382 2.20 9.74 14.02
CA VAL A 382 1.96 11.15 13.72
C VAL A 382 2.99 12.00 14.46
N VAL A 383 3.57 12.96 13.79
CA VAL A 383 4.58 13.88 14.32
C VAL A 383 4.24 15.30 13.86
N SER A 384 4.50 16.26 14.74
CA SER A 384 4.50 17.69 14.39
C SER A 384 5.84 18.08 13.79
N SER A 385 5.87 18.61 12.57
CA SER A 385 7.11 19.12 11.95
C SER A 385 7.68 20.38 12.63
N ASP A 386 6.83 21.10 13.36
CA ASP A 386 7.01 22.49 13.82
C ASP A 386 7.32 23.53 12.71
N ASP A 387 7.19 23.10 11.44
CA ASP A 387 7.45 23.88 10.25
C ASP A 387 6.15 24.51 9.71
N LYS A 388 6.02 25.82 9.97
CA LYS A 388 4.89 26.64 9.52
C LYS A 388 4.90 26.94 8.01
N THR A 389 5.94 26.54 7.28
CA THR A 389 5.96 26.57 5.81
C THR A 389 5.40 25.28 5.21
N LEU A 390 5.55 24.14 5.92
CA LEU A 390 4.96 22.87 5.54
C LEU A 390 3.44 22.87 5.77
N SER A 391 2.97 23.28 6.95
CA SER A 391 1.55 23.21 7.31
C SER A 391 1.06 24.42 8.10
N ALA A 392 -0.26 24.57 8.19
CA ALA A 392 -0.94 25.61 8.98
C ALA A 392 -0.76 25.37 10.51
N GLY A 393 0.42 25.69 11.01
CA GLY A 393 0.81 25.59 12.42
C GLY A 393 2.02 24.69 12.69
N GLY A 394 2.46 23.86 11.73
CA GLY A 394 3.54 22.88 11.92
C GLY A 394 3.15 21.69 12.81
N LYS A 395 1.85 21.41 12.98
CA LYS A 395 1.34 20.43 13.96
C LYS A 395 0.67 19.24 13.30
N ASP A 396 1.06 18.05 13.77
CA ASP A 396 0.55 16.72 13.41
C ASP A 396 0.46 16.46 11.89
N ASP A 397 1.34 17.10 11.12
CA ASP A 397 1.33 17.19 9.66
C ASP A 397 2.23 16.15 8.97
N THR A 398 2.98 15.38 9.77
CA THR A 398 4.01 14.45 9.32
C THR A 398 3.70 13.05 9.83
N VAL A 399 3.85 12.03 8.98
CA VAL A 399 3.62 10.63 9.34
C VAL A 399 4.82 9.74 9.02
N SER A 400 5.06 8.76 9.88
CA SER A 400 6.13 7.76 9.75
C SER A 400 5.62 6.36 10.08
N PRO A 401 6.12 5.29 9.42
CA PRO A 401 5.79 3.93 9.81
C PRO A 401 6.25 3.62 11.24
N VAL A 402 5.57 2.67 11.89
CA VAL A 402 5.98 2.14 13.20
C VAL A 402 6.18 0.65 13.11
N LEU A 403 7.42 0.25 13.37
CA LEU A 403 7.82 -1.12 13.67
C LEU A 403 7.51 -1.44 15.13
N GLY A 404 7.08 -2.66 15.40
CA GLY A 404 6.82 -3.14 16.75
C GLY A 404 6.83 -4.66 16.83
N TRP A 405 7.05 -5.16 18.04
CA TRP A 405 6.92 -6.57 18.39
C TRP A 405 6.22 -6.76 19.73
N TRP A 406 5.66 -7.96 19.91
CA TRP A 406 4.99 -8.45 21.12
C TRP A 406 5.38 -9.90 21.42
N LEU A 407 5.43 -10.26 22.69
CA LEU A 407 5.52 -11.63 23.19
C LEU A 407 4.31 -11.91 24.09
N PHE A 408 3.63 -13.03 23.89
CA PHE A 408 2.47 -13.43 24.70
C PHE A 408 2.37 -14.95 24.89
N VAL A 409 1.77 -15.38 25.99
CA VAL A 409 1.33 -16.77 26.22
C VAL A 409 0.05 -17.02 25.43
N LYS A 410 -0.08 -18.19 24.80
CA LYS A 410 -1.30 -18.58 24.06
C LYS A 410 -2.47 -18.90 24.99
N ASP A 411 -3.70 -18.67 24.56
CA ASP A 411 -4.88 -19.23 25.24
C ASP A 411 -5.06 -20.71 24.86
N GLU A 412 -4.78 -21.60 25.81
CA GLU A 412 -4.96 -23.05 25.69
C GLU A 412 -6.37 -23.46 25.22
N ASN A 413 -7.42 -22.67 25.54
CA ASN A 413 -8.80 -23.01 25.20
C ASN A 413 -9.10 -22.76 23.72
N GLU A 414 -8.63 -21.64 23.16
CA GLU A 414 -8.64 -21.37 21.71
C GLU A 414 -7.87 -22.48 20.97
N GLU A 415 -6.69 -22.88 21.44
CA GLU A 415 -5.87 -23.89 20.77
C GLU A 415 -6.51 -25.29 20.82
N LYS A 416 -7.09 -25.69 21.96
CA LYS A 416 -7.88 -26.94 22.12
C LYS A 416 -9.15 -26.95 21.27
N MET A 417 -9.80 -25.79 21.08
CA MET A 417 -10.97 -25.66 20.19
C MET A 417 -10.58 -25.72 18.71
N ARG A 418 -9.47 -25.09 18.31
CA ARG A 418 -8.92 -25.16 16.94
C ARG A 418 -8.43 -26.56 16.58
N ALA A 419 -7.83 -27.29 17.52
CA ALA A 419 -7.46 -28.69 17.33
C ALA A 419 -8.69 -29.56 16.99
N LYS A 420 -9.76 -29.45 17.80
CA LYS A 420 -11.05 -30.13 17.55
C LYS A 420 -11.67 -29.71 16.22
N ALA A 421 -11.61 -28.43 15.85
CA ALA A 421 -12.13 -27.93 14.58
C ALA A 421 -11.37 -28.50 13.35
N LYS A 422 -10.03 -28.53 13.40
CA LYS A 422 -9.20 -29.17 12.35
C LYS A 422 -9.46 -30.68 12.24
N GLU A 423 -9.67 -31.36 13.37
CA GLU A 423 -10.01 -32.79 13.38
C GLU A 423 -11.42 -33.04 12.81
N ALA A 424 -12.40 -32.21 13.18
CA ALA A 424 -13.76 -32.29 12.65
C ALA A 424 -13.84 -31.97 11.14
N ALA A 425 -12.97 -31.09 10.63
CA ALA A 425 -12.82 -30.85 9.19
C ALA A 425 -12.27 -32.10 8.48
N LYS A 426 -11.14 -32.66 8.95
CA LYS A 426 -10.58 -33.90 8.39
C LYS A 426 -11.56 -35.08 8.41
N ARG A 427 -12.49 -35.13 9.37
CA ARG A 427 -13.57 -36.14 9.46
C ARG A 427 -14.79 -35.85 8.56
N ARG A 428 -14.71 -34.87 7.65
CA ARG A 428 -15.71 -34.58 6.60
C ARG A 428 -15.20 -34.80 5.18
N ASP A 429 -13.88 -34.98 5.02
CA ASP A 429 -13.21 -35.29 3.76
C ASP A 429 -12.95 -36.82 3.61
N TYR A 430 -13.61 -37.63 4.45
CA TYR A 430 -13.70 -39.10 4.46
C TYR A 430 -15.16 -39.53 4.62
#